data_AF-A0AAW7JHQ0-F1
#
_entry.id   AF-A0AAW7JHQ0-F1
#
_cell.length_a   1.000
_cell.length_b   1.000
_cell.length_c   1.000
_cell.angle_alpha   90.00
_cell.angle_beta   90.00
_cell.angle_gamma   90.00
#
_symmetry.space_group_name_H-M   'P 1'
#
loop_
_entity.id
_entity.type
_entity.pdbx_description
1 polymer ?
#
loop_
_entity_poly.entity_id
_entity_poly.type
_entity_poly.pdbx_seq_one_letter_code
_entity_poly.pdbx_strand_id
1 'polypeptide(L)' 'MDIHKTKKGKPRHKRRVPAFRQIEANDCGPTCIQMVAAYYGMKYPLKTIKRHCDMKRLGISLRDVTHCCSALVF' A
#
# COMPACT_ATOMS: atom_id res chain seq x y z
N MET A 1 31.64 9.16 15.18
CA MET A 1 30.79 10.36 14.97
C MET A 1 30.65 10.51 13.49
N ASP A 2 29.41 10.53 12.98
CA ASP A 2 28.96 11.33 11.83
C ASP A 2 27.62 10.81 11.29
N ILE A 3 26.58 11.23 12.04
CA ILE A 3 25.38 11.91 11.53
C ILE A 3 24.63 11.18 10.41
N HIS A 4 23.71 10.32 10.85
CA HIS A 4 22.50 9.95 10.11
C HIS A 4 21.70 11.23 9.78
N LYS A 5 22.01 11.84 8.64
CA LYS A 5 21.27 12.99 8.11
C LYS A 5 19.91 12.51 7.63
N THR A 6 18.94 12.48 8.55
CA THR A 6 17.52 12.33 8.22
C THR A 6 17.16 13.47 7.28
N LYS A 7 17.00 13.17 5.99
CA LYS A 7 16.52 14.15 5.02
C LYS A 7 15.07 14.45 5.38
N LYS A 8 14.85 15.50 6.19
CA LYS A 8 13.54 16.12 6.40
C LYS A 8 12.98 16.50 5.03
N GLY A 9 12.09 15.65 4.51
CA GLY A 9 11.51 15.82 3.19
C GLY A 9 10.64 17.07 3.16
N LYS A 10 10.95 17.99 2.25
CA LYS A 10 10.14 19.17 1.90
C LYS A 10 8.64 18.83 1.84
N PRO A 11 7.73 19.76 2.21
CA PRO A 11 6.30 19.55 2.11
C PRO A 11 5.95 19.24 0.66
N ARG A 12 5.52 18.00 0.40
CA ARG A 12 5.35 17.49 -0.96
C ARG A 12 4.02 18.06 -1.46
N HIS A 13 4.10 19.00 -2.41
CA HIS A 13 2.96 19.46 -3.23
C HIS A 13 2.04 18.28 -3.52
N LYS A 14 0.71 18.45 -3.30
CA LYS A 14 -0.36 17.45 -3.45
C LYS A 14 0.09 16.30 -4.36
N ARG A 15 0.65 15.25 -3.76
CA ARG A 15 1.24 14.16 -4.55
C ARG A 15 0.09 13.50 -5.27
N ARG A 16 0.19 13.25 -6.57
CA ARG A 16 -0.82 12.43 -7.23
C ARG A 16 -0.70 11.02 -6.67
N VAL A 17 -1.84 10.38 -6.38
CA VAL A 17 -1.84 8.96 -6.04
C VAL A 17 -1.35 8.22 -7.29
N PRO A 18 -0.27 7.42 -7.19
CA PRO A 18 0.24 6.69 -8.33
C PRO A 18 -0.79 5.64 -8.76
N ALA A 19 -0.99 5.49 -10.07
CA ALA A 19 -1.89 4.47 -10.61
C ALA A 19 -1.14 3.15 -10.77
N PHE A 20 -1.68 2.08 -10.18
CA PHE A 20 -1.26 0.71 -10.42
C PHE A 20 -2.39 -0.06 -11.09
N ARG A 21 -2.05 -0.93 -12.04
CA ARG A 21 -3.03 -1.83 -12.67
C ARG A 21 -3.19 -3.08 -11.80
N GLN A 22 -4.43 -3.46 -11.52
CA GLN A 22 -4.72 -4.76 -10.94
C GLN A 22 -4.34 -5.86 -11.94
N ILE A 23 -3.76 -6.95 -11.44
CA ILE A 23 -3.30 -8.07 -12.28
C ILE A 23 -4.44 -9.06 -12.45
N GLU A 24 -5.05 -9.48 -11.34
CA GLU A 24 -6.21 -10.36 -11.33
C GLU A 24 -7.51 -9.58 -11.13
N ALA A 25 -8.63 -10.18 -11.55
CA ALA A 25 -9.96 -9.57 -11.41
C ALA A 25 -10.33 -9.22 -9.95
N ASN A 26 -9.82 -9.99 -8.99
CA ASN A 26 -10.09 -9.80 -7.56
C ASN A 26 -9.05 -8.92 -6.84
N ASP A 27 -8.00 -8.44 -7.53
CA ASP A 27 -6.91 -7.68 -6.91
C ASP A 27 -7.24 -6.19 -6.65
N CYS A 28 -8.48 -5.75 -6.89
CA CYS A 28 -8.88 -4.35 -6.73
C CYS A 28 -8.52 -3.76 -5.35
N GLY A 29 -8.77 -4.51 -4.26
CA GLY A 29 -8.41 -4.10 -2.91
C GLY A 29 -6.90 -4.00 -2.65
N PRO A 30 -6.09 -5.07 -2.82
CA PRO A 30 -4.64 -4.99 -2.62
C PRO A 30 -3.95 -4.00 -3.56
N THR A 31 -4.44 -3.79 -4.79
CA THR A 31 -3.95 -2.72 -5.69
C THR A 31 -4.27 -1.34 -5.13
N CYS A 32 -5.47 -1.10 -4.59
CA CYS A 32 -5.80 0.15 -3.90
C CYS A 32 -4.88 0.41 -2.71
N ILE A 33 -4.62 -0.59 -1.87
CA ILE A 33 -3.68 -0.48 -0.75
C ILE A 33 -2.27 -0.11 -1.27
N GLN A 34 -1.84 -0.71 -2.39
CA GLN A 34 -0.56 -0.39 -3.02
C GLN A 34 -0.47 1.07 -3.46
N MET A 35 -1.52 1.60 -4.10
CA MET A 35 -1.60 2.99 -4.53
C MET A 35 -1.48 3.95 -3.34
N VAL A 36 -2.22 3.68 -2.25
CA VAL A 36 -2.19 4.50 -1.03
C VAL A 36 -0.83 4.41 -0.34
N ALA A 37 -0.26 3.21 -0.20
CA ALA A 37 1.07 3.05 0.39
C ALA A 37 2.14 3.85 -0.37
N ALA A 38 2.11 3.75 -1.71
CA ALA A 38 3.05 4.45 -2.57
C ALA A 38 2.88 5.99 -2.52
N TYR A 39 1.65 6.48 -2.32
CA TYR A 39 1.40 7.91 -2.06
C TYR A 39 2.14 8.40 -0.82
N TYR A 40 2.11 7.62 0.28
CA TYR A 40 2.85 7.90 1.51
C TYR A 40 4.35 7.60 1.43
N GLY A 41 4.84 7.09 0.30
CA GLY A 41 6.25 6.77 0.08
C GLY A 41 6.68 5.38 0.53
N MET A 42 5.72 4.55 0.94
CA MET A 42 5.93 3.14 1.27
C MET A 42 5.84 2.30 0.00
N LYS A 43 6.92 1.59 -0.35
CA LYS A 43 6.99 0.80 -1.59
C LYS A 43 6.81 -0.68 -1.28
N TYR A 44 5.58 -1.16 -1.36
CA TYR A 44 5.28 -2.59 -1.25
C TYR A 44 4.97 -3.19 -2.64
N PRO A 45 5.62 -4.29 -3.02
CA PRO A 45 5.17 -5.10 -4.16
C PRO A 45 3.76 -5.64 -3.91
N LEU A 46 2.93 -5.73 -4.94
CA LEU A 46 1.55 -6.26 -4.83
C LEU A 46 1.53 -7.66 -4.19
N LYS A 47 2.50 -8.52 -4.56
CA LYS A 47 2.69 -9.86 -3.97
C LYS A 47 2.90 -9.82 -2.45
N THR A 48 3.54 -8.77 -1.92
CA THR A 48 3.72 -8.60 -0.47
C THR A 48 2.42 -8.23 0.20
N ILE A 49 1.68 -7.28 -0.35
CA ILE A 49 0.37 -6.87 0.15
C ILE A 49 -0.60 -8.06 0.17
N LYS A 50 -0.64 -8.85 -0.91
CA LYS A 50 -1.47 -10.05 -1.02
C LYS A 50 -1.18 -11.11 0.04
N ARG A 51 0.03 -11.16 0.64
CA ARG A 51 0.32 -12.08 1.75
C ARG A 51 -0.35 -11.69 3.07
N HIS A 52 -0.73 -10.42 3.22
CA HIS A 52 -1.37 -9.88 4.42
C HIS A 52 -2.89 -9.71 4.24
N CYS A 53 -3.38 -9.80 3.01
CA CYS A 53 -4.78 -9.69 2.68
C CYS A 53 -5.37 -11.10 2.54
N ASP A 54 -6.38 -11.43 3.35
CA ASP A 54 -7.12 -12.70 3.22
C ASP A 54 -8.08 -12.62 2.02
N MET A 55 -7.56 -12.97 0.84
CA MET A 55 -8.27 -12.87 -0.43
C MET A 55 -9.21 -14.06 -0.63
N LYS A 56 -10.49 -13.79 -0.88
CA LYS A 56 -11.51 -14.83 -1.14
C LYS A 56 -11.90 -14.84 -2.61
N ARG A 57 -12.68 -15.86 -3.01
CA ARG A 57 -13.17 -16.02 -4.39
C ARG A 57 -14.01 -14.82 -4.86
N LEU A 58 -14.75 -14.20 -3.95
CA LEU A 58 -15.57 -13.01 -4.22
C LEU A 58 -14.77 -11.69 -4.12
N GLY A 59 -13.46 -11.76 -3.84
CA GLY A 59 -12.62 -10.61 -3.55
C GLY A 59 -12.33 -10.47 -2.06
N ILE A 60 -12.19 -9.23 -1.62
CA ILE A 60 -11.76 -8.86 -0.27
C ILE A 60 -12.86 -8.05 0.42
N SER A 61 -13.15 -8.35 1.69
CA SER A 61 -14.11 -7.57 2.46
C SER A 61 -13.46 -6.33 3.07
N LEU A 62 -14.28 -5.37 3.52
CA LEU A 62 -13.75 -4.19 4.22
C LEU A 62 -12.99 -4.57 5.51
N ARG A 63 -13.45 -5.61 6.22
CA ARG A 63 -12.76 -6.16 7.40
C ARG A 63 -11.36 -6.65 7.04
N ASP A 64 -11.25 -7.40 5.94
CA ASP A 64 -9.95 -7.93 5.48
C ASP A 64 -9.02 -6.80 5.03
N VAL A 65 -9.55 -5.74 4.39
CA VAL A 65 -8.78 -4.53 4.06
C VAL A 65 -8.23 -3.86 5.32
N THR A 66 -9.07 -3.62 6.34
CA THR A 66 -8.62 -2.99 7.60
C THR A 66 -7.53 -3.81 8.31
N HIS A 67 -7.66 -5.14 8.30
CA HIS A 67 -6.64 -6.03 8.84
C HIS A 67 -5.33 -5.97 8.04
N CYS A 68 -5.43 -6.02 6.71
CA CYS A 68 -4.29 -5.95 5.80
C CYS A 68 -3.53 -4.62 5.95
N CYS A 69 -4.23 -3.49 6.09
CA CYS A 69 -3.61 -2.20 6.38
C CYS A 69 -2.87 -2.21 7.73
N SER A 70 -3.52 -2.68 8.79
CA SER A 70 -2.91 -2.76 10.13
C SER A 70 -1.64 -3.62 10.13
N ALA A 71 -1.62 -4.72 9.35
CA ALA A 71 -0.47 -5.60 9.21
C ALA A 71 0.69 -4.97 8.39
N LEU A 72 0.38 -4.04 7.48
CA LEU A 72 1.36 -3.30 6.67
C LEU A 72 1.92 -2.06 7.38
N VAL A 73 1.60 -1.87 8.66
CA VAL A 73 2.03 -0.72 9.49
C VAL A 73 1.46 0.60 8.96
N PHE A 74 0.19 0.57 8.52
CA PHE A 74 -0.62 1.78 8.41
C PHE A 74 -1.17 2.23 9.77
#